data_AF-A0A9W4SJ45-F1
#
_entry.id   AF-A0A9W4SJ45-F1
#
_cell.length_a   1.000
_cell.length_b   1.000
_cell.length_c   1.000
_cell.angle_alpha   90.00
_cell.angle_beta   90.00
_cell.angle_gamma   90.00
#
_symmetry.space_group_name_H-M   'P 1'
#
loop_
_entity.id
_entity.type
_entity.pdbx_description
1 polymer ?
#
loop_
_entity_poly.entity_id
_entity_poly.type
_entity_poly.pdbx_seq_one_letter_code
_entity_poly.pdbx_strand_id
1 'polypeptide(L)'
;MKFGKNLLDNQVSEWSQQYVDYKKLKKRLNPLISQYREYSMLTAAAEKSFFETLKDEVDKVELFYLELLDDLRTDFQSLILQSYRLQQQNSSAVPTFHDLSQKLHQLIKSLELVKTNFIPLNKLAIKKICKKHAKYVGGVGSSVDVENIRVTVLKTIQEERAWWKKGKWIITELLEEAKNFQWELCKMTIKHYHDMIP
;
A
#
# COMPACT_ATOMS: atom_id res chain seq x y z
N MET A 1 16.77 -14.63 -6.46
CA MET A 1 15.80 -14.93 -5.36
C MET A 1 14.40 -15.17 -5.93
N LYS A 2 13.62 -16.12 -5.37
CA LYS A 2 12.23 -16.37 -5.78
C LYS A 2 11.33 -15.25 -5.22
N PHE A 3 10.70 -14.46 -6.09
CA PHE A 3 9.90 -13.28 -5.68
C PHE A 3 8.86 -13.56 -4.58
N GLY A 4 8.16 -14.71 -4.64
CA GLY A 4 7.17 -15.03 -3.61
C GLY A 4 7.74 -15.12 -2.20
N LYS A 5 9.01 -15.51 -2.05
CA LYS A 5 9.72 -15.48 -0.77
C LYS A 5 10.06 -14.04 -0.37
N ASN A 6 10.61 -13.26 -1.30
CA ASN A 6 10.90 -11.83 -1.06
C ASN A 6 9.65 -11.03 -0.66
N LEU A 7 8.48 -11.32 -1.25
CA LEU A 7 7.22 -10.71 -0.84
C LEU A 7 6.92 -11.00 0.63
N LEU A 8 6.92 -12.27 1.04
CA LEU A 8 6.66 -12.67 2.44
C LEU A 8 7.68 -12.08 3.43
N ASP A 9 8.97 -12.12 3.08
CA ASP A 9 10.05 -11.67 3.97
C ASP A 9 10.06 -10.15 4.18
N ASN A 10 9.40 -9.37 3.31
CA ASN A 10 9.41 -7.90 3.35
C ASN A 10 8.02 -7.29 3.63
N GLN A 11 7.01 -8.12 3.85
CA GLN A 11 5.69 -7.64 4.27
C GLN A 11 5.75 -7.11 5.70
N VAL A 12 5.01 -6.04 5.94
CA VAL A 12 4.71 -5.58 7.31
C VAL A 12 3.78 -6.60 7.94
N SER A 13 4.18 -7.16 9.09
CA SER A 13 3.51 -8.31 9.70
C SER A 13 2.03 -8.05 10.01
N GLU A 14 1.76 -6.85 10.50
CA GLU A 14 0.46 -6.31 10.89
C GLU A 14 -0.48 -6.16 9.68
N TRP A 15 0.07 -5.99 8.48
CA TRP A 15 -0.69 -5.78 7.24
C TRP A 15 -0.62 -7.00 6.31
N SER A 16 -0.05 -8.12 6.76
CA SER A 16 0.26 -9.28 5.91
C SER A 16 -0.92 -9.78 5.07
N GLN A 17 -2.14 -9.80 5.63
CA GLN A 17 -3.36 -10.21 4.94
C GLN A 17 -3.83 -9.23 3.84
N GLN A 18 -3.38 -7.98 3.92
CA GLN A 18 -3.80 -6.88 3.04
C GLN A 18 -2.93 -6.76 1.80
N TYR A 19 -1.78 -7.43 1.75
CA TYR A 19 -1.01 -7.57 0.53
C TYR A 19 -1.71 -8.50 -0.47
N VAL A 20 -1.39 -8.33 -1.75
CA VAL A 20 -1.82 -9.25 -2.82
C VAL A 20 -1.47 -10.69 -2.46
N ASP A 21 -2.45 -11.59 -2.45
CA ASP A 21 -2.20 -13.03 -2.30
C ASP A 21 -1.62 -13.61 -3.60
N TYR A 22 -0.31 -13.41 -3.75
CA TYR A 22 0.45 -13.88 -4.90
C TYR A 22 0.42 -15.41 -5.02
N LYS A 23 0.21 -16.14 -3.92
CA LYS A 23 0.12 -17.60 -3.93
C LYS A 23 -1.24 -18.04 -4.50
N LYS A 24 -2.35 -17.42 -4.09
CA LYS A 24 -3.69 -17.63 -4.65
C LYS A 24 -3.73 -17.32 -6.14
N LEU A 25 -3.17 -16.18 -6.56
CA LEU A 25 -3.11 -15.82 -7.98
C LEU A 25 -2.30 -16.83 -8.80
N LYS A 26 -1.16 -17.29 -8.28
CA LYS A 26 -0.40 -18.37 -8.93
C LYS A 26 -1.20 -19.68 -9.02
N LYS A 27 -1.93 -20.06 -7.97
CA LYS A 27 -2.75 -21.27 -7.99
C LYS A 27 -3.83 -21.19 -9.07
N ARG A 28 -4.44 -20.02 -9.29
CA ARG A 28 -5.40 -19.78 -10.38
C ARG A 28 -4.75 -19.74 -11.76
N LEU A 29 -3.53 -19.21 -11.87
CA LEU A 29 -2.81 -19.11 -13.13
C LEU A 29 -2.18 -20.43 -13.61
N ASN A 30 -1.78 -21.32 -12.70
CA ASN A 30 -1.07 -22.53 -13.07
C ASN A 30 -1.85 -23.47 -14.03
N PRO A 31 -3.16 -23.76 -13.81
CA PRO A 31 -3.95 -24.54 -14.76
C PRO A 31 -3.99 -23.92 -16.16
N LEU A 32 -4.12 -22.60 -16.26
CA LEU A 32 -4.09 -21.87 -17.53
C LEU A 32 -2.73 -22.07 -18.23
N ILE A 33 -1.63 -21.98 -17.48
CA ILE A 33 -0.28 -22.23 -18.03
C ILE A 33 -0.15 -23.65 -18.59
N SER A 34 -0.70 -24.66 -17.91
CA SER A 34 -0.70 -26.04 -18.43
C SER A 34 -1.50 -26.13 -19.73
N GLN A 35 -2.70 -25.57 -19.76
CA GLN A 35 -3.56 -25.55 -20.95
C GLN A 35 -2.90 -24.84 -22.14
N TYR A 36 -2.19 -23.74 -21.89
CA TYR A 36 -1.41 -23.02 -22.90
C TYR A 36 -0.27 -23.86 -23.48
N ARG A 37 0.40 -24.68 -22.66
CA ARG A 37 1.52 -25.52 -23.10
C ARG A 37 1.07 -26.75 -23.89
N GLU A 38 -0.08 -27.29 -23.51
CA GLU A 38 -0.64 -28.50 -24.10
C GLU A 38 -1.43 -28.21 -25.39
N TYR A 39 -1.46 -26.96 -25.85
CA TYR A 39 -2.28 -26.49 -26.99
C TYR A 39 -3.76 -26.92 -26.87
N SER A 40 -4.24 -27.12 -25.63
CA SER A 40 -5.62 -27.51 -25.37
C SER A 40 -6.56 -26.32 -25.59
N MET A 41 -7.83 -26.58 -25.89
CA MET A 41 -8.84 -25.52 -25.98
C MET A 41 -8.93 -24.79 -24.63
N LEU A 42 -8.42 -23.56 -24.61
CA LEU A 42 -8.55 -22.69 -23.46
C LEU A 42 -10.00 -22.22 -23.37
N THR A 43 -10.58 -22.30 -22.17
CA THR A 43 -11.91 -21.72 -21.95
C THR A 43 -11.76 -20.24 -21.62
N ALA A 44 -12.45 -19.38 -22.37
CA ALA A 44 -12.56 -17.95 -22.05
C ALA A 44 -13.03 -17.72 -20.59
N ALA A 45 -13.80 -18.66 -20.05
CA ALA A 45 -14.24 -18.68 -18.66
C ALA A 45 -13.07 -18.78 -17.65
N ALA A 46 -12.06 -19.63 -17.91
CA ALA A 46 -10.91 -19.77 -17.02
C ALA A 46 -10.02 -18.52 -17.01
N GLU A 47 -9.83 -17.90 -18.17
CA GLU A 47 -9.15 -16.61 -18.30
C GLU A 47 -9.88 -15.51 -17.54
N LYS A 48 -11.18 -15.39 -17.77
CA LYS A 48 -12.04 -14.44 -17.06
C LYS A 48 -11.94 -14.63 -15.55
N SER A 49 -12.02 -15.87 -15.07
CA SER A 49 -11.91 -16.20 -13.63
C SER A 49 -10.57 -15.80 -13.02
N PHE A 50 -9.46 -15.91 -13.77
CA PHE A 50 -8.17 -15.43 -13.32
C PHE A 50 -8.14 -13.91 -13.18
N PHE A 51 -8.64 -13.17 -14.17
CA PHE A 51 -8.69 -11.71 -14.13
C PHE A 51 -9.67 -11.16 -13.10
N GLU A 52 -10.79 -11.84 -12.86
CA GLU A 52 -11.69 -11.56 -11.73
C GLU A 52 -10.96 -11.73 -10.40
N THR A 53 -10.25 -12.85 -10.21
CA THR A 53 -9.46 -13.04 -8.98
C THR A 53 -8.37 -11.98 -8.81
N LEU A 54 -7.72 -11.56 -9.90
CA LEU A 54 -6.73 -10.47 -9.87
C LEU A 54 -7.39 -9.15 -9.47
N LYS A 55 -8.57 -8.85 -10.02
CA LYS A 55 -9.33 -7.65 -9.69
C LYS A 55 -9.70 -7.64 -8.21
N ASP A 56 -10.19 -8.75 -7.67
CA ASP A 56 -10.53 -8.85 -6.23
C ASP A 56 -9.32 -8.56 -5.33
N GLU A 57 -8.14 -9.09 -5.68
CA GLU A 57 -6.92 -8.80 -4.91
C GLU A 57 -6.47 -7.34 -5.04
N VAL A 58 -6.69 -6.70 -6.19
CA VAL A 58 -6.41 -5.27 -6.37
C VAL A 58 -7.38 -4.42 -5.57
N ASP A 59 -8.67 -4.77 -5.58
CA ASP A 59 -9.73 -4.03 -4.88
C ASP A 59 -9.51 -4.10 -3.37
N LYS A 60 -9.09 -5.26 -2.85
CA LYS A 60 -8.65 -5.43 -1.46
C LYS A 60 -7.50 -4.47 -1.09
N VAL A 61 -6.47 -4.42 -1.93
CA VAL A 61 -5.30 -3.54 -1.69
C VAL A 61 -5.69 -2.06 -1.76
N GLU A 62 -6.59 -1.70 -2.69
CA GLU A 62 -7.12 -0.33 -2.79
C GLU A 62 -7.89 0.06 -1.54
N LEU A 63 -8.83 -0.78 -1.10
CA LEU A 63 -9.65 -0.51 0.07
C LEU A 63 -8.78 -0.29 1.31
N PHE A 64 -7.87 -1.23 1.60
CA PHE A 64 -6.97 -1.10 2.74
C PHE A 64 -6.05 0.12 2.63
N TYR A 65 -5.56 0.46 1.43
CA TYR A 65 -4.74 1.66 1.25
C TYR A 65 -5.53 2.94 1.57
N LEU A 66 -6.78 3.03 1.14
CA LEU A 66 -7.61 4.20 1.37
C LEU A 66 -7.96 4.36 2.85
N GLU A 67 -8.35 3.26 3.52
CA GLU A 67 -8.60 3.24 4.97
C GLU A 67 -7.35 3.65 5.74
N LEU A 68 -6.20 3.03 5.44
CA LEU A 68 -4.94 3.36 6.11
C LEU A 68 -4.50 4.81 5.86
N LEU A 69 -4.72 5.36 4.67
CA LEU A 69 -4.41 6.76 4.38
C LEU A 69 -5.32 7.71 5.17
N ASP A 70 -6.59 7.37 5.31
CA ASP A 70 -7.56 8.18 6.07
C ASP A 70 -7.23 8.17 7.57
N ASP A 71 -6.93 7.00 8.12
CA ASP A 71 -6.48 6.84 9.50
C ASP A 71 -5.22 7.67 9.78
N LEU A 72 -4.20 7.55 8.92
CA LEU A 72 -2.94 8.28 9.09
C LEU A 72 -3.14 9.80 8.99
N ARG A 73 -4.03 10.27 8.13
CA ARG A 73 -4.36 11.71 8.03
C ARG A 73 -5.10 12.19 9.26
N THR A 74 -6.08 11.43 9.72
CA THR A 74 -6.89 11.75 10.89
C THR A 74 -6.01 11.80 12.15
N ASP A 75 -5.13 10.80 12.33
CA ASP A 75 -4.18 10.77 13.43
C ASP A 75 -3.24 11.97 13.38
N PHE A 76 -2.73 12.33 12.20
CA PHE A 76 -1.84 13.48 12.06
C PHE A 76 -2.53 14.80 12.41
N GLN A 77 -3.75 15.03 11.90
CA GLN A 77 -4.55 16.21 12.24
C GLN A 77 -4.87 16.26 13.74
N SER A 78 -5.21 15.12 14.32
CA SER A 78 -5.47 15.00 15.76
C SER A 78 -4.25 15.36 16.60
N LEU A 79 -3.04 14.94 16.18
CA LEU A 79 -1.77 15.30 16.82
C LEU A 79 -1.51 16.81 16.77
N ILE A 80 -1.72 17.43 15.60
CA ILE A 80 -1.57 18.88 15.43
C ILE A 80 -2.52 19.64 16.36
N LEU A 81 -3.79 19.26 16.41
CA LEU A 81 -4.77 19.93 17.26
C LEU A 81 -4.45 19.75 18.75
N GLN A 82 -4.00 18.56 19.16
CA GLN A 82 -3.60 18.29 20.55
C GLN A 82 -2.37 19.11 20.95
N SER A 83 -1.38 19.27 20.06
CA SER A 83 -0.17 20.07 20.38
C SER A 83 -0.50 21.54 20.60
N TYR A 84 -1.36 22.12 19.77
CA TYR A 84 -1.77 23.52 19.92
C TYR A 84 -2.58 23.75 21.19
N ARG A 85 -3.49 22.82 21.54
CA ARG A 85 -4.25 22.89 22.79
C ARG A 85 -3.32 22.84 24.01
N LEU A 86 -2.34 21.92 24.00
CA LEU A 86 -1.37 21.78 25.07
C LEU A 86 -0.52 23.05 25.23
N GLN A 87 -0.10 23.65 24.11
CA GLN A 87 0.65 24.91 24.12
C GLN A 87 -0.13 26.08 24.72
N GLN A 88 -1.46 26.14 24.53
CA GLN A 88 -2.29 27.24 25.04
C GLN A 88 -2.62 27.10 26.53
N GLN A 89 -2.75 25.87 27.03
CA GLN A 89 -3.31 25.65 28.36
C GLN A 89 -2.29 25.78 29.51
N ASN A 90 -0.97 25.89 29.26
CA ASN A 90 0.09 25.95 30.31
C ASN A 90 -0.14 24.96 31.48
N SER A 91 -0.77 23.81 31.18
CA SER A 91 -1.36 22.92 32.17
C SER A 91 -0.69 21.56 32.11
N SER A 92 -0.73 20.82 33.23
CA SER A 92 -0.40 19.40 33.35
C SER A 92 -1.42 18.49 32.62
N ALA A 93 -1.86 18.88 31.42
CA ALA A 93 -2.91 18.23 30.67
C ALA A 93 -2.41 16.95 30.00
N VAL A 94 -3.25 15.92 30.00
CA VAL A 94 -3.05 14.70 29.20
C VAL A 94 -3.66 14.94 27.82
N PRO A 95 -2.95 14.66 26.71
CA PRO A 95 -1.61 14.09 26.61
C PRO A 95 -0.48 15.12 26.74
N THR A 96 0.70 14.66 27.17
CA THR A 96 1.92 15.46 27.28
C THR A 96 2.64 15.62 25.93
N PHE A 97 3.60 16.55 25.85
CA PHE A 97 4.46 16.68 24.67
C PHE A 97 5.24 15.38 24.34
N HIS A 98 5.62 14.60 25.36
CA HIS A 98 6.27 13.31 25.16
C HIS A 98 5.33 12.30 24.50
N ASP A 99 4.08 12.20 24.97
CA ASP A 99 3.06 11.32 24.40
C ASP A 99 2.78 11.67 22.93
N LEU A 100 2.66 12.96 22.62
CA LEU A 100 2.49 13.44 21.25
C LEU A 100 3.69 13.11 20.36
N SER A 101 4.90 13.22 20.90
CA SER A 101 6.14 12.91 20.17
C SER A 101 6.24 11.42 19.84
N GLN A 102 5.87 10.55 20.79
CA GLN A 102 5.83 9.10 20.58
C GLN A 102 4.79 8.72 19.52
N LYS A 103 3.59 9.28 19.60
CA LYS A 103 2.54 9.04 18.60
C LYS A 103 2.95 9.52 17.21
N LEU A 104 3.54 10.72 17.10
CA LEU A 104 4.05 11.25 15.84
C LEU A 104 5.16 10.37 15.25
N HIS A 105 6.06 9.86 16.09
CA HIS A 105 7.09 8.92 15.65
C HIS A 105 6.49 7.63 15.07
N GLN A 106 5.48 7.06 15.73
CA GLN A 106 4.78 5.87 15.24
C GLN A 106 4.04 6.14 13.91
N LEU A 107 3.45 7.33 13.76
CA LEU A 107 2.80 7.77 12.53
C LEU A 107 3.81 7.89 11.37
N ILE A 108 4.95 8.54 11.61
CA ILE A 108 6.06 8.66 10.64
C ILE A 108 6.55 7.28 10.21
N LYS A 109 6.77 6.37 11.17
CA LYS A 109 7.18 4.98 10.88
C LYS A 109 6.14 4.27 10.00
N SER A 110 4.86 4.44 10.29
CA SER A 110 3.78 3.83 9.51
C SER A 110 3.75 4.37 8.08
N LEU A 111 3.87 5.68 7.89
CA LEU A 111 3.99 6.31 6.57
C LEU A 111 5.21 5.79 5.78
N GLU A 112 6.35 5.63 6.45
CA GLU A 112 7.55 5.05 5.84
C GLU A 112 7.30 3.62 5.35
N LEU A 113 6.70 2.77 6.20
CA LEU A 113 6.36 1.40 5.83
C LEU A 113 5.37 1.32 4.66
N VAL A 114 4.38 2.23 4.58
CA VAL A 114 3.49 2.31 3.41
C VAL A 114 4.27 2.63 2.14
N LYS A 115 5.19 3.60 2.23
CA LYS A 115 6.03 4.08 1.12
C LYS A 115 7.05 3.06 0.63
N THR A 116 7.73 2.36 1.55
CA THR A 116 8.86 1.48 1.22
C THR A 116 8.43 0.03 0.99
N ASN A 117 7.39 -0.44 1.68
CA ASN A 117 7.00 -1.86 1.65
C ASN A 117 5.63 -2.04 0.99
N PHE A 118 4.57 -1.43 1.53
CA PHE A 118 3.20 -1.73 1.10
C PHE A 118 2.96 -1.44 -0.38
N ILE A 119 3.17 -0.19 -0.82
CA ILE A 119 2.94 0.20 -2.22
C ILE A 119 3.88 -0.56 -3.19
N PRO A 120 5.22 -0.58 -2.98
CA PRO A 120 6.13 -1.19 -3.95
C PRO A 120 5.94 -2.71 -4.08
N LEU A 121 5.73 -3.43 -2.98
CA LEU A 121 5.57 -4.89 -3.02
C LEU A 121 4.28 -5.30 -3.73
N ASN A 122 3.17 -4.61 -3.47
CA ASN A 122 1.89 -4.87 -4.16
C ASN A 122 1.98 -4.55 -5.66
N LYS A 123 2.60 -3.42 -6.04
CA LYS A 123 2.87 -3.10 -7.46
C LYS A 123 3.69 -4.19 -8.12
N LEU A 124 4.74 -4.67 -7.44
CA LEU A 124 5.64 -5.67 -7.98
C LEU A 124 4.95 -7.04 -8.12
N ALA A 125 4.08 -7.41 -7.17
CA ALA A 125 3.29 -8.64 -7.22
C ALA A 125 2.38 -8.68 -8.45
N ILE A 126 1.63 -7.59 -8.69
CA ILE A 126 0.74 -7.47 -9.85
C ILE A 126 1.54 -7.45 -11.16
N LYS A 127 2.61 -6.66 -11.25
CA LYS A 127 3.49 -6.67 -12.43
C LYS A 127 4.02 -8.07 -12.74
N LYS A 128 4.44 -8.81 -11.71
CA LYS A 128 5.02 -10.16 -11.89
C LYS A 128 3.99 -11.20 -12.26
N ILE A 129 2.77 -11.17 -11.70
CA ILE A 129 1.75 -12.14 -12.07
C ILE A 129 1.24 -11.89 -13.49
N CYS A 130 1.03 -10.62 -13.88
CA CYS A 130 0.62 -10.27 -15.23
C CYS A 130 1.72 -10.58 -16.26
N LYS A 131 2.99 -10.32 -15.93
CA LYS A 131 4.12 -10.73 -16.78
C LYS A 131 4.22 -12.25 -16.92
N LYS A 132 3.92 -12.99 -15.83
CA LYS A 132 3.89 -14.46 -15.87
C LYS A 132 2.78 -14.95 -16.79
N HIS A 133 1.58 -14.40 -16.69
CA HIS A 133 0.46 -14.71 -17.60
C HIS A 133 0.84 -14.42 -19.05
N ALA A 134 1.28 -13.19 -19.35
CA ALA A 134 1.67 -12.77 -20.70
C ALA A 134 2.71 -13.67 -21.37
N LYS A 135 3.67 -14.19 -20.59
CA LYS A 135 4.71 -15.10 -21.10
C LYS A 135 4.14 -16.39 -21.72
N TYR A 136 3.01 -16.88 -21.22
CA TYR A 136 2.43 -18.15 -21.67
C TYR A 136 1.27 -17.97 -22.64
N VAL A 137 0.61 -16.80 -22.63
CA VAL A 137 -0.45 -16.44 -23.58
C VAL A 137 0.10 -16.32 -25.00
N GLY A 138 1.27 -15.69 -25.20
CA GLY A 138 1.84 -15.34 -26.51
C GLY A 138 2.28 -16.50 -27.43
N GLY A 139 1.80 -17.73 -27.23
CA GLY A 139 1.95 -18.84 -28.17
C GLY A 139 0.91 -18.84 -29.29
N VAL A 140 1.00 -19.81 -30.22
CA VAL A 140 0.22 -19.93 -31.49
C VAL A 140 -1.29 -20.20 -31.30
N GLY A 141 -1.89 -19.80 -30.17
CA GLY A 141 -3.31 -20.01 -29.85
C GLY A 141 -3.94 -18.94 -28.96
N SER A 142 -3.27 -17.80 -28.75
CA SER A 142 -3.83 -16.69 -27.96
C SER A 142 -4.90 -15.95 -28.76
N SER A 143 -6.14 -15.94 -28.26
CA SER A 143 -7.17 -15.03 -28.77
C SER A 143 -6.76 -13.58 -28.49
N VAL A 144 -6.90 -12.72 -29.51
CA VAL A 144 -6.74 -11.25 -29.43
C VAL A 144 -7.56 -10.66 -28.26
N ASP A 145 -8.69 -11.29 -27.93
CA ASP A 145 -9.57 -10.86 -26.83
C ASP A 145 -8.90 -10.99 -25.46
N VAL A 146 -8.10 -12.03 -25.24
CA VAL A 146 -7.40 -12.27 -23.96
C VAL A 146 -6.28 -11.25 -23.75
N GLU A 147 -5.57 -10.94 -24.84
CA GLU A 147 -4.57 -9.87 -24.83
C GLU A 147 -5.22 -8.52 -24.50
N ASN A 148 -6.34 -8.21 -25.15
CA ASN A 148 -7.10 -6.98 -24.90
C ASN A 148 -7.61 -6.89 -23.46
N ILE A 149 -8.15 -7.97 -22.89
CA ILE A 149 -8.58 -8.02 -21.48
C ILE A 149 -7.40 -7.70 -20.56
N ARG A 150 -6.24 -8.33 -20.78
CA ARG A 150 -5.05 -8.10 -19.95
C ARG A 150 -4.59 -6.65 -20.01
N VAL A 151 -4.49 -6.09 -21.22
CA VAL A 151 -4.07 -4.71 -21.44
C VAL A 151 -5.04 -3.75 -20.76
N THR A 152 -6.35 -3.96 -20.93
CA THR A 152 -7.39 -3.14 -20.29
C THR A 152 -7.29 -3.22 -18.77
N VAL A 153 -7.24 -4.42 -18.18
CA VAL A 153 -7.13 -4.59 -16.72
C VAL A 153 -5.88 -3.90 -16.19
N LEU A 154 -4.72 -4.09 -16.83
CA LEU A 154 -3.49 -3.43 -16.40
C LEU A 154 -3.58 -1.91 -16.50
N LYS A 155 -4.16 -1.39 -17.59
CA LYS A 155 -4.34 0.05 -17.78
C LYS A 155 -5.26 0.64 -16.71
N THR A 156 -6.43 0.02 -16.49
CA THR A 156 -7.36 0.38 -15.41
C THR A 156 -6.67 0.38 -14.04
N ILE A 157 -5.92 -0.68 -13.70
CA ILE A 157 -5.17 -0.72 -12.44
C ILE A 157 -4.18 0.44 -12.33
N GLN A 158 -3.48 0.77 -13.42
CA GLN A 158 -2.45 1.82 -13.39
C GLN A 158 -3.02 3.23 -13.34
N GLU A 159 -4.17 3.46 -13.98
CA GLU A 159 -4.74 4.78 -14.20
C GLU A 159 -5.78 5.16 -13.14
N GLU A 160 -6.53 4.19 -12.62
CA GLU A 160 -7.68 4.43 -11.74
C GLU A 160 -7.39 4.15 -10.27
N ARG A 161 -6.41 3.30 -9.94
CA ARG A 161 -6.10 2.93 -8.54
C ARG A 161 -5.25 4.01 -7.86
N ALA A 162 -5.72 4.54 -6.73
CA ALA A 162 -5.10 5.67 -6.07
C ALA A 162 -3.69 5.33 -5.58
N TRP A 163 -3.55 4.16 -4.94
CA TRP A 163 -2.26 3.65 -4.45
C TRP A 163 -1.27 3.38 -5.59
N TRP A 164 -1.78 3.08 -6.80
CA TRP A 164 -0.94 2.84 -7.95
C TRP A 164 -0.43 4.14 -8.58
N LYS A 165 -1.32 5.06 -8.92
CA LYS A 165 -0.95 6.26 -9.69
C LYS A 165 -0.24 7.30 -8.84
N LYS A 166 -0.88 7.75 -7.77
CA LYS A 166 -0.41 8.87 -6.93
C LYS A 166 0.00 8.46 -5.52
N GLY A 167 -0.29 7.23 -5.09
CA GLY A 167 -0.18 6.88 -3.68
C GLY A 167 1.20 7.09 -3.07
N LYS A 168 2.28 6.76 -3.79
CA LYS A 168 3.65 7.02 -3.30
C LYS A 168 3.92 8.52 -3.10
N TRP A 169 3.38 9.36 -3.97
CA TRP A 169 3.52 10.81 -3.87
C TRP A 169 2.71 11.35 -2.70
N ILE A 170 1.43 10.97 -2.57
CA ILE A 170 0.55 11.37 -1.45
C ILE A 170 1.20 11.03 -0.11
N ILE A 171 1.70 9.79 0.04
CA ILE A 171 2.37 9.36 1.27
C ILE A 171 3.69 10.12 1.49
N THR A 172 4.40 10.50 0.42
CA THR A 172 5.64 11.27 0.56
C THR A 172 5.37 12.69 1.04
N GLU A 173 4.31 13.34 0.55
CA GLU A 173 3.90 14.66 1.04
C GLU A 173 3.49 14.61 2.51
N LEU A 174 2.60 13.68 2.88
CA LEU A 174 2.16 13.53 4.26
C LEU A 174 3.33 13.18 5.21
N LEU A 175 4.30 12.38 4.74
CA LEU A 175 5.52 12.08 5.49
C LEU A 175 6.39 13.33 5.69
N GLU A 176 6.51 14.17 4.67
CA GLU A 176 7.27 15.42 4.76
C GLU A 176 6.61 16.41 5.72
N GLU A 177 5.29 16.56 5.64
CA GLU A 177 4.49 17.36 6.58
C GLU A 177 4.67 16.86 8.02
N ALA A 178 4.59 15.54 8.25
CA ALA A 178 4.77 14.95 9.56
C ALA A 178 6.19 15.18 10.12
N LYS A 179 7.23 15.10 9.28
CA LYS A 179 8.63 15.37 9.66
C LYS A 179 8.85 16.85 9.97
N ASN A 180 8.27 17.75 9.18
CA ASN A 180 8.31 19.18 9.46
C ASN A 180 7.60 19.50 10.79
N PHE A 181 6.44 18.88 11.03
CA PHE A 181 5.73 19.05 12.28
C PHE A 181 6.48 18.46 13.48
N GLN A 182 7.25 17.39 13.30
CA GLN A 182 8.13 16.85 14.35
C GLN A 182 9.13 17.90 14.85
N TRP A 183 9.69 18.68 13.94
CA TRP A 183 10.58 19.79 14.30
C TRP A 183 9.86 20.88 15.10
N GLU A 184 8.64 21.25 14.70
CA GLU A 184 7.83 22.22 15.44
C GLU A 184 7.43 21.70 16.83
N LEU A 185 7.06 20.42 16.95
CA LEU A 185 6.75 19.80 18.23
C LEU A 185 7.96 19.80 19.17
N CYS A 186 9.16 19.57 18.65
CA CYS A 186 10.40 19.69 19.43
C CYS A 186 10.60 21.11 19.96
N LYS A 187 10.38 22.14 19.13
CA LYS A 187 10.47 23.54 19.58
C LYS A 187 9.45 23.85 20.67
N MET A 188 8.19 23.43 20.49
CA MET A 188 7.14 23.61 21.48
C MET A 188 7.51 22.95 22.81
N THR A 189 8.07 21.74 22.75
CA THR A 189 8.53 20.98 23.92
C THR A 189 9.64 21.73 24.67
N ILE A 190 10.66 22.20 23.95
CA ILE A 190 11.78 22.95 24.56
C ILE A 190 11.27 24.23 25.22
N LYS A 191 10.41 24.98 24.53
CA LYS A 191 9.83 26.21 25.07
C LYS A 191 9.05 25.92 26.36
N HIS A 192 8.20 24.88 26.36
CA HIS A 192 7.42 24.50 27.53
C HIS A 192 8.31 24.18 28.74
N TYR A 193 9.39 23.42 28.57
CA TYR A 193 10.31 23.14 29.66
C TYR A 193 11.10 24.36 30.11
N HIS A 194 11.44 25.29 29.21
CA HIS A 194 12.11 26.54 29.58
C HIS A 194 11.20 27.44 30.42
N ASP A 195 9.93 27.57 30.05
CA ASP A 195 8.92 28.36 30.77
C ASP A 195 8.60 27.77 32.17
N MET A 196 9.00 26.52 32.44
CA MET A 196 8.87 25.86 33.74
C MET A 196 10.07 26.07 34.68
N ILE A 197 11.19 26.61 34.20
CA ILE A 197 12.36 26.92 35.03
C ILE A 197 12.13 28.27 35.72
N PRO A 198 12.10 28.34 37.06
CA PRO A 198 11.85 29.57 37.83
C PRO A 198 12.91 30.66 37.62
#